data_AF-A0A7W8L8L5-F1
#
_entry.id   AF-A0A7W8L8L5-F1
#
_cell.length_a   1.000
_cell.length_b   1.000
_cell.length_c   1.000
_cell.angle_alpha   90.00
_cell.angle_beta   90.00
_cell.angle_gamma   90.00
#
_symmetry.space_group_name_H-M   'P 1'
#
loop_
_entity.id
_entity.type
_entity.pdbx_description
1 polymer ?
#
loop_
_entity_poly.entity_id
_entity_poly.type
_entity_poly.pdbx_seq_one_letter_code
_entity_poly.pdbx_strand_id
1 'polypeptide(L)' 'MYARDGVEIDPGTMAYWMGCIASLLAPLVDAVRQYAPAGGKVHGDDTPLPVLAPGNGRTKTRR' A
#
# COMPACT_ATOMS: atom_id res chain seq x y z
N MET A 1 -2.86 -13.96 8.14
CA MET A 1 -3.37 -14.20 6.78
C MET A 1 -3.46 -15.68 6.47
N TYR A 2 -2.44 -16.49 6.80
CA TYR A 2 -2.42 -17.94 6.50
C TYR A 2 -2.47 -18.87 7.74
N ALA A 3 -2.55 -18.30 8.94
CA ALA A 3 -2.67 -19.07 10.18
C ALA A 3 -3.90 -19.99 10.25
N ARG A 4 -4.96 -19.68 9.49
CA ARG A 4 -6.15 -20.54 9.39
C ARG A 4 -5.87 -21.86 8.66
N ASP A 5 -4.84 -21.88 7.81
CA ASP A 5 -4.39 -23.06 7.07
C ASP A 5 -3.20 -23.74 7.75
N GLY A 6 -2.86 -23.34 8.98
CA GLY A 6 -1.73 -23.87 9.75
C GLY A 6 -0.35 -23.43 9.24
N VAL A 7 -0.29 -22.41 8.38
CA VAL A 7 0.97 -21.90 7.82
C VAL A 7 1.41 -20.63 8.54
N GLU A 8 2.53 -20.74 9.23
CA GLU A 8 3.24 -19.60 9.82
C GLU A 8 4.15 -18.95 8.77
N ILE A 9 4.04 -17.63 8.65
CA ILE A 9 4.88 -16.83 7.75
C ILE A 9 5.53 -15.75 8.58
N ASP A 10 6.87 -15.74 8.54
CA ASP A 10 7.65 -14.68 9.15
C ASP A 10 7.26 -13.30 8.57
N PRO A 11 7.02 -12.28 9.42
CA PRO A 11 6.65 -10.94 8.97
C PRO A 11 7.64 -10.32 7.97
N GLY A 12 8.94 -10.61 8.08
CA GLY A 12 9.96 -10.16 7.14
C GLY A 12 9.82 -10.80 5.77
N THR A 13 9.48 -12.09 5.72
CA THR A 13 9.16 -12.78 4.47
C THR A 13 7.96 -12.16 3.76
N MET A 14 6.89 -11.88 4.50
CA MET A 14 5.71 -11.20 3.96
C MET A 14 6.07 -9.80 3.44
N ALA A 15 6.85 -9.03 4.21
CA ALA A 15 7.29 -7.70 3.80
C ALA A 15 8.13 -7.73 2.51
N TYR A 16 9.02 -8.72 2.38
CA TYR A 16 9.81 -8.94 1.17
C TYR A 16 8.91 -9.20 -0.05
N TRP A 17 7.94 -10.11 0.05
CA TRP A 17 7.00 -10.38 -1.03
C TRP A 17 6.16 -9.15 -1.41
N MET A 18 5.67 -8.41 -0.41
CA MET A 18 4.95 -7.15 -0.65
C MET A 18 5.83 -6.12 -1.39
N GLY A 19 7.13 -6.06 -1.07
CA GLY A 19 8.10 -5.24 -1.79
C GLY A 19 8.29 -5.67 -3.25
N CYS A 20 8.41 -6.97 -3.51
CA CYS A 20 8.48 -7.51 -4.87
C CYS A 20 7.22 -7.17 -5.69
N ILE A 21 6.03 -7.37 -5.11
CA ILE A 21 4.75 -7.03 -5.75
C ILE A 21 4.70 -5.53 -6.08
N ALA A 22 5.08 -4.66 -5.13
CA ALA A 22 5.12 -3.22 -5.37
C ALA A 22 6.07 -2.84 -6.52
N SER A 23 7.24 -3.50 -6.61
CA SER A 23 8.19 -3.30 -7.72
C SER A 23 7.61 -3.73 -9.06
N LEU A 24 6.93 -4.88 -9.12
CA LEU A 24 6.28 -5.38 -10.34
C LEU A 24 5.15 -4.47 -10.81
N LEU A 25 4.46 -3.81 -9.87
CA LEU A 25 3.35 -2.89 -10.19
C LEU A 25 3.81 -1.47 -10.57
N ALA A 26 5.10 -1.14 -10.44
CA ALA A 26 5.60 0.22 -10.72
C ALA A 26 5.24 0.74 -12.13
N PRO A 27 5.37 -0.04 -13.22
CA PRO A 27 5.00 0.44 -14.55
C PRO A 27 3.51 0.79 -14.69
N LEU A 28 2.62 0.06 -14.00
CA LEU A 28 1.19 0.34 -14.00
C LEU A 28 0.89 1.63 -13.24
N VAL A 29 1.54 1.84 -12.10
CA VAL A 29 1.43 3.10 -11.34
C VAL A 29 1.84 4.28 -12.20
N ASP A 30 2.95 4.15 -12.95
CA ASP A 30 3.43 5.22 -13.83
C ASP A 30 2.49 5.47 -15.01
N ALA A 31 1.91 4.42 -15.61
CA ALA A 31 0.90 4.56 -16.65
C ALA A 31 -0.35 5.30 -16.15
N VAL A 32 -0.86 4.93 -14.96
CA VAL A 32 -2.03 5.59 -14.35
C VAL A 32 -1.73 7.05 -14.02
N ARG A 33 -0.51 7.36 -13.54
CA ARG A 33 -0.08 8.74 -13.25
C ARG A 33 -0.03 9.63 -14.49
N GLN A 34 0.29 9.07 -15.65
CA GLN A 34 0.26 9.81 -16.91
C GLN A 34 -1.17 9.94 -17.45
N TYR A 35 -1.94 8.85 -17.40
CA TYR A 35 -3.28 8.78 -17.97
C TYR A 35 -4.31 9.60 -17.19
N ALA A 36 -4.35 9.50 -15.87
CA ALA A 36 -5.43 10.10 -15.07
C ALA A 36 -5.50 11.63 -15.19
N PRO A 37 -4.40 12.40 -15.08
CA PRO A 37 -4.45 13.86 -15.23
C PRO A 37 -4.70 14.32 -16.67
N ALA A 38 -4.46 13.46 -17.67
CA ALA A 38 -4.72 13.77 -19.07
C ALA A 38 -6.23 13.78 -19.40
N GLY A 39 -7.08 13.23 -18.53
CA GLY A 39 -8.54 13.31 -18.66
C GLY A 39 -9.09 14.68 -18.27
N GLY A 40 -10.18 15.12 -18.92
CA GLY A 40 -10.84 16.39 -18.61
C GLY A 40 -11.53 16.45 -17.22
N LYS A 41 -11.55 15.33 -16.47
CA LYS A 41 -12.07 15.25 -15.11
C LYS A 41 -11.43 14.08 -14.35
N VAL A 42 -11.01 14.32 -13.11
CA VAL A 42 -10.46 13.31 -12.20
C VAL A 42 -11.32 13.27 -10.94
N HIS A 43 -11.73 12.06 -10.53
CA HIS A 43 -12.37 11.83 -9.23
C HIS A 43 -11.35 11.19 -8.31
N GLY A 44 -11.02 11.87 -7.22
CA GLY A 44 -10.20 11.33 -6.13
C GLY A 44 -11.09 11.06 -4.92
N ASP A 45 -10.87 9.93 -4.26
CA ASP A 45 -11.37 9.68 -2.92
C ASP A 45 -10.17 9.66 -1.97
N ASP A 46 -10.30 10.37 -0.85
CA ASP A 46 -9.34 10.28 0.25
C ASP A 46 -9.88 9.26 1.26
N THR A 47 -9.30 8.07 1.27
CA THR A 47 -9.61 7.03 2.27
C THR A 47 -8.57 7.11 3.39
N PRO A 48 -8.91 7.64 4.59
CA PRO A 48 -7.94 7.80 5.66
C PRO A 48 -7.48 6.45 6.19
N LEU A 49 -6.16 6.25 6.25
CA LEU A 49 -5.57 5.06 6.85
C LEU A 49 -4.80 5.44 8.13
N PRO A 50 -4.93 4.66 9.22
CA PRO A 50 -4.09 4.81 10.38
C PRO A 50 -2.66 4.42 10.01
N VAL A 51 -1.74 5.37 10.09
CA VAL A 51 -0.30 5.12 9.90
C VAL A 51 0.41 5.16 11.25
N LEU A 52 1.58 4.54 11.34
CA LEU A 52 2.36 4.58 12.57
C LEU A 52 2.77 6.03 12.90
N ALA A 53 2.75 6.38 14.19
CA ALA A 53 3.41 7.57 14.72
C ALA A 53 4.65 7.11 15.54
N PRO A 54 5.82 7.00 14.90
CA PRO A 54 7.03 6.51 15.55
C PRO A 54 7.35 7.31 16.82
N GLY A 55 7.74 6.63 17.89
CA GLY A 55 8.07 7.23 19.19
C GLY A 55 6.91 7.40 20.17
N ASN A 56 5.65 7.35 19.71
CA ASN A 56 4.48 7.64 20.55
C ASN A 56 3.62 6.41 20.90
N GLY A 57 3.97 5.22 20.40
CA GLY A 57 3.20 3.98 20.61
C GLY A 57 1.76 4.03 20.09
N ARG A 58 1.42 5.04 19.28
CA ARG A 58 0.07 5.30 18.75
C ARG A 58 0.12 5.38 17.22
N THR A 59 -1.02 5.17 16.58
CA THR A 59 -1.20 5.46 15.16
C THR A 59 -1.67 6.91 14.98
N LYS A 60 -1.23 7.58 13.92
CA LYS A 60 -1.77 8.87 13.45
C LYS A 60 -2.64 8.62 12.22
N THR A 61 -3.73 9.36 12.09
CA THR A 61 -4.47 9.39 10.82
C THR A 61 -3.63 10.16 9.81
N ARG A 62 -3.26 9.52 8.70
CA ARG A 62 -2.66 10.24 7.57
C ARG A 62 -3.81 10.90 6.80
N ARG A 63 -3.71 12.22 6.60
CA ARG A 63 -4.46 12.99 5.59
C ARG A 63 -3.47 13.33 4.48
#